data_AF-A0A9P7MHE7-F1
#
_entry.id   AF-A0A9P7MHE7-F1
#
_cell.length_a   1.000
_cell.length_b   1.000
_cell.length_c   1.000
_cell.angle_alpha   90.00
_cell.angle_beta   90.00
_cell.angle_gamma   90.00
#
_symmetry.space_group_name_H-M   'P 1'
#
loop_
_entity.id
_entity.type
_entity.pdbx_description
1 polymer ?
#
loop_
_entity_poly.entity_id
_entity_poly.type
_entity_poly.pdbx_seq_one_letter_code
_entity_poly.pdbx_strand_id
1 'polypeptide(L)' 'MAMGKKAYPRATVKKVIKAHSNMTMSKNADVTIFLNYVLFMETYAPFFEAHYSYLAASLHAGEQRLTY' A
#
# COMPACT_ATOMS: atom_id res chain seq x y z
N MET A 1 6.47 28.17 3.63
CA MET A 1 6.54 26.89 4.38
C MET A 1 5.56 25.93 3.75
N ALA A 2 6.02 24.85 3.11
CA ALA A 2 5.11 23.82 2.59
C ALA A 2 4.35 23.25 3.79
N MET A 3 3.02 23.37 3.77
CA MET A 3 2.14 22.76 4.77
C MET A 3 2.48 21.27 4.83
N GLY A 4 3.21 20.83 5.86
CA GLY A 4 3.69 19.46 5.96
C GLY A 4 2.51 18.51 5.82
N LYS A 5 2.53 17.63 4.82
CA LYS A 5 1.50 16.60 4.65
C LYS A 5 1.50 15.78 5.93
N LYS A 6 0.44 15.91 6.76
CA LYS A 6 0.30 15.06 7.95
C LYS A 6 0.38 13.60 7.49
N ALA A 7 1.36 12.87 8.00
CA ALA A 7 1.53 11.45 7.71
C ALA A 7 0.24 10.64 7.94
N TYR A 8 -0.58 11.09 8.89
CA TYR A 8 -1.87 10.49 9.21
C TYR A 8 -3.05 11.44 8.92
N PRO A 9 -3.75 11.29 7.76
CA PRO A 9 -4.93 12.07 7.41
C PRO A 9 -6.19 11.55 8.11
N ARG A 10 -6.28 11.80 9.43
CA ARG A 10 -7.31 11.24 10.32
C ARG A 10 -8.74 11.36 9.81
N ALA A 11 -9.15 12.53 9.31
CA ALA A 11 -10.51 12.75 8.82
C ALA A 11 -10.87 11.85 7.63
N THR A 12 -9.92 11.66 6.70
CA THR A 12 -10.09 10.79 5.53
C THR A 12 -10.20 9.33 5.96
N VAL A 13 -9.31 8.87 6.84
CA VAL A 13 -9.33 7.50 7.36
C VAL A 13 -10.67 7.19 8.04
N LYS A 14 -11.20 8.12 8.84
CA LYS A 14 -12.53 7.96 9.44
C LYS A 14 -13.66 7.86 8.42
N LYS A 15 -13.62 8.65 7.34
CA LYS A 15 -14.63 8.60 6.27
C LYS A 15 -14.61 7.26 5.54
N VAL A 16 -13.41 6.77 5.18
CA VAL A 16 -13.22 5.47 4.53
C VAL A 16 -13.76 4.35 5.44
N ILE A 17 -13.33 4.31 6.70
CA ILE A 17 -13.79 3.27 7.64
C ILE A 17 -15.31 3.28 7.76
N LYS A 18 -15.94 4.46 7.96
CA LYS A 18 -17.39 4.56 8.08
C LYS A 18 -18.14 4.08 6.83
N ALA A 19 -17.63 4.42 5.64
CA ALA A 19 -18.23 4.02 4.37
C ALA A 19 -18.19 2.51 4.13
N HIS A 20 -17.21 1.80 4.69
CA HIS A 20 -17.03 0.36 4.48
C HIS A 20 -17.45 -0.51 5.66
N SER A 21 -17.54 0.03 6.88
CA SER A 21 -17.93 -0.75 8.06
C SER A 21 -19.40 -0.61 8.45
N ASN A 22 -20.06 0.49 8.07
CA ASN A 22 -21.38 0.88 8.60
C ASN A 22 -21.44 0.92 10.15
N MET A 23 -20.30 1.00 10.83
CA MET A 23 -20.18 1.00 12.29
C MET A 23 -19.71 2.35 12.82
N THR A 24 -20.08 2.65 14.07
CA THR A 24 -19.49 3.75 14.82
C THR A 24 -18.12 3.34 15.34
N MET A 25 -17.15 4.26 15.28
CA MET A 25 -15.78 3.94 15.61
C MET A 25 -15.44 4.33 17.05
N SER A 26 -14.87 3.38 17.79
CA SER A 26 -14.33 3.61 19.13
C SER A 26 -13.19 4.64 19.11
N LYS A 27 -12.92 5.25 20.28
CA LYS A 27 -11.86 6.24 20.45
C LYS A 27 -10.51 5.62 20.02
N ASN A 28 -9.82 6.30 19.10
CA ASN A 28 -8.49 5.94 18.60
C ASN A 28 -8.40 4.62 17.82
N ALA A 29 -9.51 3.91 17.56
CA ALA A 29 -9.49 2.73 16.70
C ALA A 29 -9.00 3.06 15.27
N ASP A 30 -9.23 4.30 14.82
CA ASP A 30 -8.73 4.83 13.56
C ASP A 30 -7.20 4.86 13.46
N VAL A 31 -6.50 4.94 14.59
CA VAL A 31 -5.04 4.98 14.65
C VAL A 31 -4.47 3.59 14.40
N THR A 32 -5.02 2.57 15.07
CA THR A 32 -4.58 1.18 14.92
C THR A 32 -4.85 0.65 13.52
N ILE A 33 -6.01 0.99 12.95
CA ILE A 33 -6.35 0.61 11.56
C ILE A 33 -5.36 1.26 10.57
N PHE A 34 -5.02 2.54 10.78
CA PHE A 34 -4.05 3.21 9.92
C PHE A 34 -2.64 2.64 10.06
N LEU A 35 -2.21 2.29 11.28
CA LEU A 35 -0.94 1.63 11.49
C LEU A 35 -0.87 0.27 10.78
N ASN A 36 -1.93 -0.52 10.87
CA ASN A 36 -2.01 -1.81 10.16
C ASN A 36 -1.90 -1.62 8.63
N TYR A 37 -2.56 -0.59 8.09
CA TYR A 37 -2.41 -0.22 6.69
C TYR A 37 -0.98 0.17 6.32
N VAL A 38 -0.29 0.98 7.13
CA VAL A 38 1.11 1.37 6.87
C VAL A 38 2.01 0.13 6.84
N LEU A 39 1.89 -0.75 7.84
CA LEU A 39 2.66 -2.01 7.90
C LEU A 39 2.36 -2.92 6.70
N PHE A 40 1.09 -2.96 6.26
CA PHE A 40 0.70 -3.66 5.05
C PHE A 40 1.40 -3.08 3.81
N MET A 41 1.43 -1.75 3.66
CA MET A 41 2.09 -1.10 2.52
C MET A 41 3.61 -1.32 2.52
N GLU A 42 4.24 -1.27 3.71
CA GLU A 42 5.68 -1.57 3.88
C GLU A 42 6.02 -3.02 3.54
N THR A 43 5.10 -3.96 3.77
CA THR A 43 5.28 -5.37 3.41
C THR A 43 4.95 -5.64 1.95
N TYR A 44 3.92 -4.99 1.42
CA TYR A 44 3.41 -5.20 0.08
C TYR A 44 4.32 -4.58 -1.00
N ALA A 45 4.85 -3.38 -0.77
CA ALA A 45 5.66 -2.70 -1.79
C ALA A 45 6.94 -3.48 -2.18
N PRO A 46 7.73 -4.03 -1.24
CA PRO A 46 8.87 -4.88 -1.59
C PRO A 46 8.45 -6.18 -2.28
N PHE A 47 7.34 -6.78 -1.84
CA PHE A 47 6.80 -7.99 -2.48
C PHE A 47 6.41 -7.73 -3.94
N PHE A 48 5.74 -6.60 -4.19
CA PHE A 48 5.38 -6.15 -5.53
C PHE A 48 6.63 -5.90 -6.37
N GLU A 49 7.59 -5.11 -5.89
CA GLU A 49 8.81 -4.79 -6.63
C GLU A 49 9.61 -6.04 -7.02
N ALA A 50 9.74 -7.00 -6.10
CA ALA A 50 10.39 -8.27 -6.36
C ALA A 50 9.68 -9.07 -7.46
N HIS A 51 8.35 -9.15 -7.41
CA HIS A 51 7.56 -9.89 -8.39
C HIS A 51 7.62 -9.25 -9.79
N TYR A 52 7.52 -7.92 -9.89
CA TYR A 52 7.64 -7.21 -11.16
C TYR A 52 9.05 -7.34 -11.76
N SER A 53 10.08 -7.24 -10.93
CA SER A 53 11.46 -7.44 -11.37
C SER A 53 11.69 -8.86 -11.89
N TYR A 54 11.13 -9.87 -11.22
CA TYR A 54 11.19 -11.26 -11.67
C TYR A 54 10.48 -11.47 -13.01
N LEU A 55 9.27 -10.92 -13.18
CA LEU A 55 8.55 -11.00 -14.44
C LEU A 55 9.29 -10.30 -15.58
N ALA A 56 9.84 -9.11 -15.33
CA ALA A 56 10.64 -8.37 -16.32
C ALA A 56 11.90 -9.15 -16.73
N ALA A 57 12.63 -9.72 -15.76
CA ALA A 57 13.80 -10.55 -16.03
C ALA A 57 13.45 -11.80 -16.87
N SER A 58 12.30 -12.41 -16.59
CA SER A 58 11.81 -13.59 -17.31
C SER A 58 11.43 -13.27 -18.76
N LEU A 59 10.90 -12.08 -19.02
CA LEU A 59 10.61 -11.59 -20.37
C LEU A 59 11.91 -11.39 -21.18
N HIS A 60 12.90 -10.72 -20.61
CA HIS A 60 14.19 -10.48 -21.25
C HIS A 60 14.97 -11.78 -21.52
N ALA A 61 14.90 -12.76 -20.61
CA ALA A 61 15.50 -14.08 -20.82
C ALA A 61 14.81 -14.87 -21.94
N GLY A 62 13.50 -14.68 -22.15
CA GLY A 62 12.75 -15.28 -23.25
C GLY A 62 13.15 -14.73 -24.63
N GLU A 63 13.49 -13.44 -24.70
CA GLU A 63 13.88 -12.77 -25.95
C GLU A 63 15.28 -13.20 -26.44
N GLN A 64 16.22 -13.43 -25.51
CA GLN A 64 17.56 -13.94 -25.84
C GLN A 64 17.58 -15.41 -26.31
N ARG A 65 16.48 -16.14 -26.10
CA ARG A 65 16.32 -17.53 -26.56
C ARG A 65 15.78 -17.64 -27.99
N LEU A 66 15.29 -16.54 -28.55
CA LEU A 66 14.78 -16.45 -29.94
C LEU A 66 15.80 -15.85 -30.92
N THR A 67 16.95 -15.43 -30.42
CA THR A 67 18.10 -14.95 -31.21
C THR A 67 19.22 -15.99 -31.25
N TYR A 68 18.92 -17.22 -31.65
CA TYR A 68 19.89 -18.22 -32.13
C TYR A 68 19.22 -19.13 -33.16
#